data_AF-A0A558R458-F1
#
_entry.id   AF-A0A558R458-F1
#
_cell.length_a   1.000
_cell.length_b   1.000
_cell.length_c   1.000
_cell.angle_alpha   90.00
_cell.angle_beta   90.00
_cell.angle_gamma   90.00
#
_symmetry.space_group_name_H-M   'P 1'
#
loop_
_entity.id
_entity.type
_entity.pdbx_description
1 polymer ?
#
loop_
_entity_poly.entity_id
_entity_poly.type
_entity_poly.pdbx_seq_one_letter_code
_entity_poly.pdbx_strand_id
1 'polypeptide(L)' 'MGRQTYLLRKNGRYHFRRRVAFGRGNSRPIMLALGTTDPGDARRIVNRLAVKWDAISMQVALVSSGER' A
#
# COMPACT_ATOMS: atom_id res chain seq x y z
N MET A 1 -15.99 -6.33 6.63
CA MET A 1 -15.53 -5.03 7.16
C MET A 1 -13.99 -4.99 7.15
N GLY A 2 -13.39 -4.62 6.02
CA GLY A 2 -11.94 -4.72 5.81
C GLY A 2 -11.18 -3.52 6.38
N ARG A 3 -10.26 -3.80 7.33
CA ARG A 3 -9.36 -2.84 7.99
C ARG A 3 -8.84 -1.76 7.03
N GLN A 4 -8.89 -0.51 7.46
CA GLN A 4 -8.26 0.68 6.87
C GLN A 4 -6.71 0.57 6.89
N THR A 5 -6.16 -0.53 6.36
CA THR A 5 -4.76 -0.92 6.55
C THR A 5 -3.79 -0.08 5.72
N TYR A 6 -4.33 0.69 4.76
CA TYR A 6 -3.57 1.48 3.81
C TYR A 6 -3.49 2.96 4.16
N LEU A 7 -4.41 3.49 4.98
CA LEU A 7 -4.47 4.93 5.30
C LEU A 7 -3.92 5.19 6.69
N LEU A 8 -2.85 5.98 6.78
CA LEU A 8 -2.25 6.43 8.04
C LEU A 8 -2.26 7.95 8.10
N ARG A 9 -2.70 8.54 9.20
CA ARG A 9 -2.55 9.98 9.44
C ARG A 9 -1.32 10.22 10.31
N LYS A 10 -0.36 11.00 9.83
CA LYS A 10 0.87 11.37 10.57
C LYS A 10 1.21 12.84 10.32
N ASN A 11 1.45 13.60 11.39
CA ASN A 11 1.75 15.03 11.35
C ASN A 11 0.75 15.86 10.53
N GLY A 12 -0.55 15.61 10.74
CA GLY A 12 -1.63 16.31 10.04
C GLY A 12 -1.84 15.91 8.57
N ARG A 13 -0.96 15.08 7.99
CA ARG A 13 -1.05 14.61 6.60
C ARG A 13 -1.45 13.16 6.52
N TYR A 14 -2.11 12.78 5.43
CA TYR A 14 -2.41 11.39 5.15
C TYR A 14 -1.27 10.72 4.36
N HIS A 15 -1.03 9.45 4.69
CA HIS A 15 0.00 8.61 4.13
C HIS A 15 -0.61 7.27 3.71
N PHE A 16 -0.21 6.78 2.56
CA PHE A 16 -0.40 5.41 2.16
C PHE A 16 0.67 4.54 2.84
N ARG A 17 0.27 3.48 3.55
CA ARG A 17 1.21 2.55 4.19
C ARG A 17 0.95 1.13 3.71
N ARG A 18 2.00 0.43 3.26
CA ARG A 18 1.91 -1.01 2.93
C ARG A 18 3.19 -1.74 3.28
N ARG A 19 3.06 -2.97 3.80
CA ARG A 19 4.19 -3.87 4.01
C ARG A 19 4.39 -4.69 2.74
N VAL A 20 5.62 -4.81 2.29
CA VAL A 20 5.98 -5.63 1.14
C VAL A 20 6.79 -6.82 1.62
N ALA A 21 6.23 -8.02 1.48
CA ALA A 21 6.93 -9.25 1.80
C ALA A 21 7.70 -9.72 0.58
N PHE A 22 8.94 -9.24 0.45
CA PHE A 22 9.94 -9.87 -0.43
C PHE A 22 10.69 -10.91 0.42
N GLY A 23 10.23 -12.16 0.41
CA GLY A 23 10.93 -13.29 1.05
C GLY A 23 11.02 -13.30 2.59
N ARG A 24 11.89 -14.19 3.12
CA ARG A 24 12.16 -14.37 4.57
C ARG A 24 13.11 -13.29 5.09
N GLY A 25 12.65 -12.06 5.23
CA GLY A 25 13.53 -11.06 5.84
C GLY A 25 13.01 -9.64 5.81
N ASN A 26 12.19 -9.31 6.80
CA ASN A 26 11.97 -7.93 7.23
C ASN A 26 11.36 -6.97 6.18
N SER A 27 10.05 -7.12 5.97
CA SER A 27 9.21 -6.18 5.23
C SER A 27 9.13 -4.82 5.91
N ARG A 28 10.08 -3.92 5.60
CA ARG A 28 9.94 -2.50 5.94
C ARG A 28 8.67 -1.97 5.25
N PRO A 29 7.77 -1.29 5.99
CA PRO A 29 6.59 -0.71 5.38
C PRO A 29 7.00 0.43 4.45
N ILE A 30 6.54 0.38 3.21
CA ILE A 30 6.56 1.52 2.29
C ILE A 30 5.52 2.51 2.81
N MET A 31 5.93 3.77 2.96
CA MET A 31 5.08 4.89 3.29
C MET A 31 5.16 5.92 2.16
N LEU A 32 4.02 6.30 1.64
CA LEU A 32 3.88 7.31 0.58
C LEU A 32 3.01 8.45 1.11
N ALA A 33 3.56 9.66 1.19
CA ALA A 33 2.76 10.82 1.56
C ALA A 33 1.73 11.11 0.45
N LEU A 34 0.46 11.25 0.82
CA LEU A 34 -0.62 11.51 -0.15
C LEU A 34 -0.72 12.99 -0.54
N GLY A 35 0.04 13.87 0.11
CA GLY A 35 0.03 15.31 -0.16
C GLY A 35 -1.26 16.03 0.24
N THR A 36 -2.26 15.31 0.76
CA THR A 36 -3.57 15.86 1.12
C THR A 36 -3.84 15.79 2.62
N THR A 37 -4.58 16.79 3.11
CA THR A 37 -5.13 16.86 4.47
C THR A 37 -6.63 16.59 4.48
N ASP A 38 -7.27 16.47 3.32
CA ASP A 38 -8.68 16.16 3.18
C ASP A 38 -8.92 14.65 3.31
N PRO A 39 -9.80 14.19 4.22
CA PRO A 39 -10.06 12.77 4.42
C PRO A 39 -10.73 12.10 3.22
N GLY A 40 -11.56 12.81 2.46
CA GLY A 40 -12.27 12.27 1.29
C GLY A 40 -11.32 11.99 0.13
N ASP A 41 -10.49 12.98 -0.19
CA ASP A 41 -9.46 12.89 -1.21
C ASP A 41 -8.40 11.83 -0.84
N ALA A 42 -7.96 11.82 0.43
CA ALA A 42 -7.05 10.78 0.92
C ALA A 42 -7.62 9.38 0.72
N ARG A 43 -8.91 9.16 1.00
CA ARG A 43 -9.58 7.87 0.78
C ARG A 43 -9.63 7.49 -0.69
N ARG A 44 -9.92 8.45 -1.57
CA ARG A 44 -9.97 8.25 -3.01
C ARG A 44 -8.60 7.84 -3.57
N ILE A 45 -7.53 8.52 -3.14
CA ILE A 45 -6.17 8.19 -3.57
C ILE A 45 -5.74 6.83 -3.01
N VAL A 46 -5.99 6.57 -1.73
CA VAL A 46 -5.65 5.29 -1.09
C VAL A 46 -6.34 4.11 -1.79
N ASN A 47 -7.64 4.23 -2.10
CA ASN A 47 -8.35 3.16 -2.79
C ASN A 47 -7.76 2.87 -4.17
N ARG A 48 -7.41 3.92 -4.94
CA ARG A 48 -6.74 3.75 -6.24
C ARG A 48 -5.36 3.08 -6.09
N LEU A 49 -4.57 3.51 -5.10
CA LEU A 49 -3.26 2.92 -4.82
C LEU A 49 -3.38 1.47 -4.35
N ALA A 50 -4.38 1.15 -3.52
CA ALA A 50 -4.60 -0.21 -3.02
C ALA A 50 -4.93 -1.18 -4.16
N VAL A 51 -5.81 -0.79 -5.10
CA VAL A 51 -6.14 -1.63 -6.27
C VAL A 51 -4.92 -1.86 -7.15
N LYS A 52 -4.14 -0.80 -7.45
CA LYS A 52 -2.90 -0.95 -8.23
C LYS A 52 -1.87 -1.82 -7.51
N TRP A 53 -1.73 -1.63 -6.20
CA TRP A 53 -0.82 -2.41 -5.38
C TRP A 53 -1.18 -3.90 -5.42
N ASP A 54 -2.46 -4.23 -5.27
CA ASP A 54 -2.94 -5.62 -5.32
C ASP A 54 -2.64 -6.28 -6.67
N ALA A 55 -2.94 -5.58 -7.77
CA ALA A 55 -2.66 -6.05 -9.12
C ALA A 55 -1.15 -6.29 -9.35
N ILE A 56 -0.30 -5.35 -8.94
CA ILE A 56 1.17 -5.49 -9.05
C ILE A 56 1.67 -6.61 -8.16
N SER A 57 1.16 -6.72 -6.93
CA SER A 57 1.57 -7.75 -5.97
C SER A 57 1.22 -9.15 -6.48
N MET A 58 0.07 -9.33 -7.14
CA MET A 58 -0.30 -10.58 -7.79
C MET A 58 0.61 -10.92 -8.96
N GLN A 59 0.94 -9.95 -9.81
CA GLN A 59 1.86 -10.15 -10.94
C GLN A 59 3.27 -10.51 -10.45
N VAL A 60 3.79 -9.82 -9.45
CA VAL A 60 5.10 -10.12 -8.85
C VAL A 60 5.09 -11.52 -8.23
N ALA A 61 4.04 -11.89 -7.50
CA ALA A 61 3.92 -13.23 -6.93
C ALA A 61 3.89 -14.33 -8.00
N LEU A 62 3.20 -14.08 -9.13
CA LEU A 62 3.15 -15.00 -10.27
C LEU A 62 4.52 -15.16 -10.93
N VAL A 63 5.24 -14.06 -11.18
CA VAL A 63 6.58 -14.08 -11.78
C VAL A 63 7.60 -14.74 -10.84
N SER A 64 7.57 -14.43 -9.55
CA SER A 64 8.45 -15.07 -8.56
C SER A 64 8.14 -16.55 -8.31
N SER A 65 6.99 -17.05 -8.75
CA SER A 65 6.64 -18.48 -8.68
C SER A 65 7.02 -19.25 -9.96
N GLY A 66 7.39 -18.56 -11.04
CA GLY A 66 7.77 -19.15 -12.33
C GLY A 66 9.28 -19.32 -12.54
N GLU A 67 10.12 -18.80 -11.65
CA GLU A 67 11.56 -19.15 -11.58
C GLU A 67 11.74 -20.39 -10.71
N ARG A 68 11.45 -21.57 -11.27
CA ARG A 68 11.86 -22.85 -10.69
C ARG A 68 12.07 -23.92 -11.75
#